data_AF-A0A3N5WN16-F1
#
_entry.id   AF-A0A3N5WN16-F1
#
_cell.length_a   1.000
_cell.length_b   1.000
_cell.length_c   1.000
_cell.angle_alpha   90.00
_cell.angle_beta   90.00
_cell.angle_gamma   90.00
#
_symmetry.space_group_name_H-M   'P 1'
#
loop_
_entity.id
_entity.type
_entity.pdbx_description
1 polymer ?
#
loop_
_entity_poly.entity_id
_entity_poly.type
_entity_poly.pdbx_seq_one_letter_code
_entity_poly.pdbx_strand_id
1 'polypeptide(L)' 'MDLLSYFRAEIEEILAEGGPARLGFVETADGRIDVLPLGRLFIRNICMIFDKHLRGKRDGRPVFSRTI' A
#
# COMPACT_ATOMS: atom_id res chain seq x y z
N MET A 1 21.70 2.86 -2.07
CA MET A 1 20.43 2.94 -1.33
C MET A 1 19.59 1.78 -1.81
N ASP A 2 19.22 0.85 -0.93
CA ASP A 2 18.36 -0.28 -1.30
C ASP A 2 16.88 0.13 -1.31
N LEU A 3 16.04 -0.69 -1.96
CA LEU A 3 14.61 -0.43 -2.16
C LEU A 3 13.85 -0.28 -0.83
N LEU A 4 14.18 -1.10 0.18
CA LEU A 4 13.50 -1.11 1.48
C LEU A 4 13.83 0.16 2.26
N SER A 5 15.08 0.64 2.17
CA SER A 5 15.48 1.91 2.76
C SER A 5 14.80 3.11 2.09
N TYR A 6 14.58 3.08 0.78
CA TYR A 6 13.93 4.17 0.04
C TYR A 6 12.43 4.27 0.32
N PHE A 7 11.74 3.13 0.45
CA PHE A 7 10.29 3.06 0.66
C PHE A 7 9.91 2.76 2.12
N ARG A 8 10.76 3.08 3.10
CA ARG A 8 10.54 2.73 4.51
C ARG A 8 9.14 3.11 5.01
N ALA A 9 8.72 4.35 4.77
CA ALA A 9 7.43 4.85 5.26
C ALA A 9 6.24 4.16 4.55
N GLU A 10 6.39 3.82 3.28
CA GLU A 10 5.40 3.07 2.49
C GLU A 10 5.29 1.62 2.98
N ILE A 11 6.42 0.99 3.32
CA ILE A 11 6.44 -0.35 3.92
C ILE A 11 5.78 -0.34 5.30
N GLU A 12 6.05 0.68 6.12
CA GLU A 12 5.37 0.86 7.40
C GLU A 12 3.85 0.99 7.24
N GLU A 13 3.38 1.76 6.25
CA GLU A 13 1.94 1.90 5.94
C GLU A 13 1.32 0.57 5.46
N ILE A 14 2.06 -0.23 4.68
CA ILE A 14 1.59 -1.55 4.21
C ILE A 14 1.39 -2.54 5.36
N LEU A 15 2.33 -2.53 6.32
CA LEU A 15 2.37 -3.46 7.45
C LEU A 15 1.55 -2.99 8.66
N ALA A 16 1.14 -1.72 8.70
CA ALA A 16 0.34 -1.14 9.76
C ALA A 16 -0.98 -1.90 10.00
N GLU A 17 -1.56 -1.70 11.18
CA GLU A 17 -2.88 -2.22 11.49
C GLU A 17 -3.93 -1.63 10.53
N GLY A 18 -4.74 -2.50 9.92
CA GLY A 18 -5.67 -2.11 8.85
C GLY A 18 -4.99 -1.83 7.50
N GLY A 19 -3.67 -1.97 7.39
CA GLY A 19 -2.92 -1.85 6.15
C GLY A 19 -3.13 -3.03 5.20
N PRO A 20 -2.77 -2.89 3.90
CA PRO A 20 -2.93 -3.92 2.87
C PRO A 20 -2.45 -5.32 3.25
N ALA A 21 -1.34 -5.45 3.99
CA ALA A 21 -0.84 -6.76 4.40
C ALA A 21 -1.77 -7.42 5.43
N ARG A 22 -2.30 -6.63 6.38
CA ARG A 22 -3.24 -7.12 7.40
C ARG A 22 -4.62 -7.44 6.85
N LEU A 23 -4.99 -6.82 5.73
CA LEU A 23 -6.24 -7.07 5.00
C LEU A 23 -6.15 -8.27 4.03
N GLY A 24 -4.98 -8.90 3.89
CA GLY A 24 -4.78 -10.00 2.94
C GLY A 24 -4.79 -9.55 1.47
N PHE A 25 -4.44 -8.30 1.21
CA PHE A 25 -4.34 -7.76 -0.15
C PHE A 25 -2.95 -7.94 -0.74
N VAL A 26 -1.92 -7.95 0.10
CA VAL A 26 -0.53 -8.15 -0.31
C VAL A 26 0.18 -9.05 0.68
N GLU A 27 1.24 -9.68 0.20
CA GLU A 27 2.27 -10.30 1.03
C GLU A 27 3.61 -9.62 0.78
N THR A 28 4.48 -9.62 1.79
CA THR A 28 5.83 -9.06 1.68
C THR A 28 6.86 -10.14 2.01
N ALA A 29 7.78 -10.38 1.08
CA ALA A 29 8.85 -11.35 1.23
C ALA A 29 10.05 -10.94 0.36
N ASP A 30 11.27 -11.18 0.83
CA ASP A 30 12.52 -11.01 0.06
C ASP A 30 12.67 -9.67 -0.66
N GLY A 31 12.21 -8.58 -0.04
CA GLY A 31 12.28 -7.23 -0.62
C GLY A 31 11.28 -6.99 -1.75
N ARG A 32 10.25 -7.82 -1.87
CA ARG A 32 9.16 -7.73 -2.85
C ARG A 32 7.82 -7.60 -2.13
N ILE A 33 6.85 -7.05 -2.85
CA ILE A 33 5.45 -6.96 -2.44
C ILE A 33 4.66 -7.63 -3.55
N ASP A 34 3.99 -8.73 -3.21
CA ASP A 34 3.18 -9.48 -4.14
C ASP A 34 1.70 -9.22 -3.83
N VAL A 35 0.95 -8.84 -4.86
CA VAL A 35 -0.49 -8.54 -4.72
C VAL A 35 -1.27 -9.84 -4.83
N LEU A 36 -1.93 -10.19 -3.73
CA LEU A 36 -2.77 -11.37 -3.62
C LEU A 36 -4.04 -11.21 -4.48
N PRO A 37 -4.75 -12.31 -4.84
CA PRO A 37 -5.93 -12.24 -5.68
C PRO A 37 -6.99 -11.22 -5.21
N LEU A 38 -7.23 -11.14 -3.90
CA LEU A 38 -8.15 -10.16 -3.30
C LEU A 38 -7.66 -8.71 -3.47
N GLY A 39 -6.35 -8.49 -3.35
CA GLY A 39 -5.73 -7.18 -3.52
C GLY A 39 -5.75 -6.64 -4.95
N ARG A 40 -6.04 -7.48 -5.97
CA ARG A 40 -6.15 -7.01 -7.36
C ARG A 40 -7.33 -6.04 -7.56
N LEU A 41 -8.42 -6.25 -6.82
CA LEU A 41 -9.54 -5.29 -6.76
C LEU A 41 -9.08 -3.96 -6.12
N PHE A 42 -8.15 -4.11 -5.17
CA PHE A 42 -7.38 -3.13 -4.40
C PHE A 42 -6.34 -2.29 -5.15
N ILE A 43 -5.96 -2.68 -6.36
CA ILE A 43 -4.61 -2.41 -6.88
C ILE A 43 -4.28 -0.91 -6.93
N ARG A 44 -5.25 -0.08 -7.28
CA ARG A 44 -5.08 1.38 -7.32
C ARG A 44 -4.76 1.94 -5.93
N ASN A 45 -5.51 1.54 -4.91
CA ASN A 45 -5.31 2.02 -3.54
C ASN A 45 -3.93 1.58 -3.02
N ILE A 46 -3.53 0.36 -3.34
CA ILE A 46 -2.21 -0.19 -2.98
C ILE A 46 -1.09 0.62 -3.65
N CYS A 47 -1.17 0.86 -4.96
CA CYS A 47 -0.15 1.63 -5.69
C CYS A 47 -0.08 3.09 -5.26
N MET A 48 -1.19 3.70 -4.83
CA MET A 48 -1.23 5.07 -4.34
C MET A 48 -0.36 5.30 -3.09
N ILE A 49 -0.01 4.25 -2.33
CA ILE A 49 0.93 4.31 -1.19
C ILE A 49 2.30 4.84 -1.65
N PHE A 50 2.73 4.48 -2.85
CA PHE A 50 4.02 4.86 -3.43
C PHE A 50 3.98 6.19 -4.19
N ASP A 51 2.82 6.84 -4.30
CA ASP A 51 2.68 8.08 -5.03
C ASP A 51 3.08 9.29 -4.16
N LYS A 52 4.30 9.78 -4.41
CA LYS A 52 4.88 10.95 -3.74
C LYS A 52 4.03 12.22 -3.90
N HIS A 53 3.29 12.38 -5.00
CA HIS A 53 2.48 13.58 -5.26
C HIS A 53 1.19 13.58 -4.45
N LEU A 54 0.74 12.41 -4.00
CA LEU A 54 -0.45 12.27 -3.18
C LEU A 54 -0.18 12.47 -1.68
N ARG A 55 1.06 12.28 -1.20
CA ARG A 55 1.42 12.48 0.22
C ARG A 55 1.09 13.88 0.75
N GLY A 56 1.21 14.92 -0.07
CA GLY A 56 0.84 16.29 0.31
C GLY A 56 -0.67 16.60 0.31
N LYS A 57 -1.51 15.69 -0.20
CA LYS A 57 -2.97 15.88 -0.37
C LYS A 57 -3.83 14.85 0.38
N ARG A 58 -3.22 13.92 1.12
CA ARG A 58 -3.93 12.91 1.92
C ARG A 58 -4.51 13.58 3.17
N ASP A 59 -5.60 14.31 3.00
CA ASP A 59 -6.35 14.97 4.07
C ASP A 59 -7.24 13.97 4.84
N GLY A 60 -6.59 12.99 5.47
CA GLY A 60 -7.16 12.12 6.51
C GLY A 60 -8.26 11.13 6.12
N ARG A 61 -8.72 11.09 4.86
CA ARG A 61 -9.74 10.12 4.43
C ARG A 61 -9.10 8.87 3.82
N PRO A 62 -9.43 7.66 4.33
CA PRO A 62 -9.09 6.43 3.64
C PRO A 62 -9.67 6.47 2.23
N VAL A 63 -8.82 6.44 1.20
CA VAL A 63 -9.27 6.38 -0.19
C VAL A 63 -9.64 4.94 -0.49
N PHE A 64 -10.77 4.49 0.05
CA PHE A 64 -11.44 3.31 -0.46
C PHE A 64 -12.15 3.72 -1.74
N SER A 65 -11.57 3.39 -2.89
CA SER A 65 -12.26 3.41 -4.18
C SER A 65 -13.65 2.78 -4.01
N ARG A 66 -14.72 3.59 -4.05
CA ARG A 66 -16.10 3.11 -4.13
C ARG A 66 -16.36 2.62 -5.56
N THR A 67 -17.24 1.63 -5.69
CA THR A 67 -17.72 0.86 -6.87
C THR A 67 -17.10 -0.55 -6.88
N ILE A 68 -17.80 -1.68 -6.67
CA ILE A 68 -19.24 -2.05 -6.66
C ILE A 68 -19.63 -2.62 -5.28
#